data_AF-A0A8T1FQE4-F1
#
_entry.id   AF-A0A8T1FQE4-F1
#
_cell.length_a   1.000
_cell.length_b   1.000
_cell.length_c   1.000
_cell.angle_alpha   90.00
_cell.angle_beta   90.00
_cell.angle_gamma   90.00
#
_symmetry.space_group_name_H-M   'P 1'
#
loop_
_entity.id
_entity.type
_entity.pdbx_description
1 polymer ?
#
loop_
_entity_poly.entity_id
_entity_poly.type
_entity_poly.pdbx_seq_one_letter_code
_entity_poly.pdbx_strand_id
1 'polypeptide(L)'
;MEEVEEVLRNGFVTPAPTLDAPEDDGYPDAIYWTHLLSFRNTSKRIHYKIDVHAGLDGFTKGQTCYGVADMVEKNEHFYFQPFANFSFGGLETQLRKFAMEAAQVVRAHQNDTEI
;
A
#
# COMPACT_ATOMS: atom_id res chain seq x y z
N MET A 1 8.61 -36.14 -7.76
CA MET A 1 7.23 -36.04 -8.27
C MET A 1 6.25 -35.98 -7.10
N GLU A 2 6.46 -36.81 -6.07
CA GLU A 2 5.66 -36.84 -4.83
C GLU A 2 5.78 -35.56 -3.97
N GLU A 3 6.99 -34.98 -3.84
CA GLU A 3 7.22 -33.69 -3.16
C GLU A 3 6.45 -32.51 -3.77
N VAL A 4 6.31 -32.50 -5.10
CA VAL A 4 5.65 -31.40 -5.84
C VAL A 4 4.14 -31.44 -5.60
N GLU A 5 3.56 -32.64 -5.54
CA GLU A 5 2.16 -32.83 -5.20
C GLU A 5 1.87 -32.53 -3.73
N GLU A 6 2.79 -32.83 -2.82
CA GLU A 6 2.64 -32.51 -1.39
C GLU A 6 2.67 -31.00 -1.14
N VAL A 7 3.52 -30.24 -1.84
CA VAL A 7 3.56 -28.76 -1.78
C VAL A 7 2.28 -28.13 -2.34
N LEU A 8 1.68 -28.72 -3.39
CA LEU A 8 0.40 -28.27 -3.94
C LEU A 8 -0.78 -28.59 -3.02
N ARG A 9 -0.74 -29.74 -2.31
CA ARG A 9 -1.77 -30.19 -1.37
C ARG A 9 -1.73 -29.42 -0.05
N ASN A 10 -0.51 -29.13 0.43
CA ASN A 10 -0.24 -28.27 1.58
C ASN A 10 -0.19 -26.79 1.18
N GLY A 11 -0.71 -26.45 -0.01
CA GLY A 11 -0.74 -25.11 -0.56
C GLY A 11 -1.05 -24.13 0.55
N PHE A 12 0.00 -23.43 0.96
CA PHE A 12 -0.06 -22.38 1.96
C PHE A 12 -1.14 -21.45 1.46
N VAL A 13 -2.34 -21.55 2.04
CA VAL A 13 -3.39 -20.56 1.84
C VAL A 13 -2.69 -19.31 2.31
N THR A 14 -2.19 -18.53 1.35
CA THR A 14 -1.53 -17.28 1.66
C THR A 14 -2.62 -16.53 2.41
N PRO A 15 -2.45 -16.25 3.72
CA PRO A 15 -3.49 -15.58 4.45
C PRO A 15 -3.88 -14.38 3.61
N ALA A 16 -5.19 -14.18 3.39
CA ALA A 16 -5.67 -13.05 2.62
C ALA A 16 -4.88 -11.82 3.09
N PRO A 17 -4.23 -11.08 2.18
CA PRO A 17 -3.36 -9.97 2.56
C PRO A 17 -4.14 -9.17 3.60
N THR A 18 -3.61 -9.09 4.82
CA THR A 18 -4.25 -8.31 5.87
C THR A 18 -4.26 -6.90 5.34
N LEU A 19 -5.43 -6.44 4.89
CA LEU A 19 -5.61 -5.09 4.37
C LEU A 19 -5.00 -4.14 5.39
N ASP A 20 -4.12 -3.25 4.92
CA ASP A 20 -3.58 -2.20 5.76
C ASP A 20 -4.74 -1.42 6.38
N ALA A 21 -4.54 -0.94 7.61
CA ALA A 21 -5.58 -0.19 8.29
C ALA A 21 -5.94 1.06 7.46
N PRO A 22 -7.22 1.44 7.40
CA PRO A 22 -7.62 2.69 6.78
C PRO A 22 -7.01 3.88 7.52
N GLU A 23 -6.86 4.98 6.80
CA GLU A 23 -6.42 6.25 7.38
C GLU A 23 -7.55 6.88 8.23
N ASP A 24 -7.18 7.84 9.09
CA ASP A 24 -8.13 8.64 9.89
C ASP A 24 -8.98 9.64 9.05
N ASP A 25 -8.98 9.50 7.72
CA ASP A 25 -9.66 10.38 6.77
C ASP A 25 -11.09 9.95 6.43
N GLY A 26 -11.55 8.83 6.98
CA GLY A 26 -12.93 8.33 6.86
C GLY A 26 -13.18 7.47 5.62
N TYR A 27 -12.17 7.17 4.81
CA TYR A 27 -12.27 6.20 3.71
C TYR A 27 -11.96 4.77 4.19
N PRO A 28 -12.56 3.73 3.58
CA PRO A 28 -12.48 2.35 4.06
C PRO A 28 -11.19 1.60 3.67
N ASP A 29 -10.21 2.28 3.10
CA ASP A 29 -8.96 1.72 2.56
C ASP A 29 -7.74 2.55 2.98
N ALA A 30 -6.52 2.04 2.79
CA ALA A 30 -5.28 2.73 3.15
C ALA A 30 -4.77 3.67 2.04
N ILE A 31 -3.86 4.60 2.35
CA ILE A 31 -3.15 5.41 1.34
C ILE A 31 -1.83 4.73 0.97
N TYR A 32 -1.63 4.48 -0.31
CA TYR A 32 -0.42 3.84 -0.83
C TYR A 32 0.52 4.83 -1.53
N TRP A 33 0.02 5.86 -2.20
CA TRP A 33 0.83 6.78 -3.01
C TRP A 33 1.31 7.98 -2.20
N THR A 34 2.07 7.72 -1.14
CA THR A 34 2.62 8.79 -0.29
C THR A 34 3.85 9.44 -0.92
N HIS A 35 4.80 8.63 -1.42
CA HIS A 35 6.08 9.11 -1.95
C HIS A 35 6.55 8.37 -3.21
N LEU A 36 7.17 9.12 -4.12
CA LEU A 36 7.90 8.59 -5.27
C LEU A 36 9.38 8.40 -4.90
N LEU A 37 9.88 7.19 -5.11
CA LEU A 37 11.28 6.83 -4.90
C LEU A 37 11.98 6.68 -6.26
N SER A 38 13.03 7.49 -6.46
CA SER A 38 13.83 7.48 -7.70
C SER A 38 15.28 7.11 -7.41
N PHE A 39 15.82 6.15 -8.16
CA PHE A 39 17.21 5.73 -8.03
C PHE A 39 18.16 6.81 -8.58
N ARG A 40 19.27 7.05 -7.87
CA ARG A 40 20.40 7.76 -8.47
C ARG A 40 21.07 6.86 -9.51
N ASN A 41 21.56 7.46 -10.59
CA ASN A 41 22.24 6.73 -11.67
C ASN A 41 23.50 5.96 -11.21
N THR A 42 24.10 6.36 -10.09
CA THR A 42 25.25 5.69 -9.46
C THR A 42 24.86 4.53 -8.55
N SER A 43 23.57 4.35 -8.26
CA SER A 43 23.10 3.41 -7.24
C SER A 43 22.59 2.10 -7.82
N LYS A 44 23.00 1.00 -7.19
CA LYS A 44 22.60 -0.36 -7.58
C LYS A 44 21.26 -0.74 -6.93
N ARG A 45 20.50 -1.62 -7.60
CA ARG A 45 19.21 -2.13 -7.09
C ARG A 45 19.30 -2.86 -5.74
N ILE A 46 20.46 -3.41 -5.40
CA ILE A 46 20.69 -4.11 -4.12
C ILE A 46 20.50 -3.19 -2.89
N HIS A 47 20.55 -1.88 -3.08
CA HIS A 47 20.33 -0.91 -2.00
C HIS A 47 18.85 -0.64 -1.75
N TYR A 48 17.96 -1.12 -2.64
CA TYR A 48 16.52 -1.06 -2.41
C TYR A 48 16.11 -2.25 -1.55
N LYS A 49 15.56 -1.96 -0.38
CA LYS A 49 15.11 -2.96 0.58
C LYS A 49 13.63 -2.75 0.87
N ILE A 50 12.92 -3.86 0.98
CA ILE A 50 11.56 -3.92 1.48
C ILE A 50 11.67 -4.50 2.88
N ASP A 51 11.30 -3.73 3.90
CA ASP A 51 11.42 -4.14 5.29
C ASP A 51 10.20 -3.71 6.10
N VAL A 52 9.95 -4.38 7.22
CA VAL A 52 8.88 -4.02 8.14
C VAL A 52 9.39 -2.91 9.03
N HIS A 53 8.78 -1.73 8.97
CA HIS A 53 9.29 -0.61 9.73
C HIS A 53 8.92 -0.72 11.22
N ALA A 54 9.95 -0.81 12.06
CA ALA A 54 9.81 -1.03 13.50
C ALA A 54 9.42 0.23 14.31
N GLY A 55 9.39 1.42 13.70
CA GLY A 55 9.33 2.71 14.42
C GLY A 55 8.21 3.68 14.03
N LEU A 56 7.27 3.30 13.15
CA LEU A 56 6.08 4.12 12.90
C LEU A 56 5.05 3.78 13.97
N ASP A 57 5.03 4.60 15.02
CA ASP A 57 3.97 4.57 16.04
C ASP A 57 2.61 4.77 15.34
N GLY A 58 1.73 3.76 15.45
CA GLY A 58 0.39 3.78 14.82
C GLY A 58 0.01 2.49 14.09
N PHE A 59 0.97 1.65 13.69
CA PHE A 59 0.69 0.43 12.93
C PHE A 59 0.91 -0.84 13.75
N THR A 60 -0.17 -1.56 14.05
CA THR A 60 -0.19 -2.72 14.96
C THR A 60 0.58 -3.96 14.47
N LYS A 61 1.11 -3.95 13.24
CA LYS A 61 1.90 -5.06 12.67
C LYS A 61 3.14 -4.64 11.85
N GLY A 62 3.45 -3.33 11.83
CA GLY A 62 4.44 -2.75 10.93
C GLY A 62 3.96 -2.79 9.47
N GLN A 63 4.00 -1.66 8.78
CA GLN A 63 3.74 -1.64 7.35
C GLN A 63 4.97 -2.12 6.58
N THR A 64 4.72 -2.77 5.44
CA THR A 64 5.78 -3.12 4.50
C THR A 64 6.30 -1.82 3.90
N CYS A 65 7.49 -1.39 4.33
CA CYS A 65 8.11 -0.17 3.82
C CYS A 65 8.94 -0.50 2.58
N TYR A 66 8.48 0.02 1.45
CA TYR A 66 9.08 -0.09 0.13
C TYR A 66 10.19 0.97 -0.04
N GLY A 67 11.21 0.88 0.82
CA GLY A 67 12.20 1.92 1.06
C GLY A 67 12.36 2.07 2.56
N VAL A 68 13.56 1.84 3.07
CA VAL A 68 13.85 1.85 4.52
C VAL A 68 13.49 3.22 5.13
N ALA A 69 12.98 3.26 6.36
CA ALA A 69 12.49 4.53 6.94
C ALA A 69 13.56 5.56 7.29
N ASP A 70 14.83 5.14 7.38
CA ASP A 70 15.99 6.03 7.48
C ASP A 70 16.24 6.84 6.19
N MET A 71 15.45 6.62 5.14
CA MET A 71 15.56 7.31 3.85
C MET A 71 15.19 8.80 3.87
N VAL A 72 14.42 9.27 4.86
CA VAL A 72 14.05 10.71 4.97
C VAL A 72 15.24 11.57 5.41
N GLU A 73 16.16 11.01 6.21
CA GLU A 73 17.24 11.80 6.83
C GLU A 73 18.63 11.53 6.23
N LYS A 74 18.92 10.33 5.69
CA LYS A 74 20.28 9.98 5.20
C LYS A 74 20.27 8.97 4.03
N ASN A 75 19.79 9.39 2.86
CA ASN A 75 19.77 8.51 1.69
C ASN A 75 20.76 8.92 0.59
N GLU A 76 21.85 8.16 0.47
CA GLU A 76 22.85 8.37 -0.60
C GLU A 76 22.44 7.77 -1.95
N HIS A 77 21.41 6.91 -1.97
CA HIS A 77 21.10 6.07 -3.12
C HIS A 77 19.83 6.48 -3.88
N PHE A 78 18.91 7.17 -3.20
CA PHE A 78 17.61 7.50 -3.74
C PHE A 78 17.24 8.96 -3.52
N TYR A 79 16.38 9.47 -4.41
CA TYR A 79 15.61 10.67 -4.18
C TYR A 79 14.23 10.28 -3.67
N PHE A 80 13.74 11.05 -2.71
CA PHE A 80 12.45 10.88 -2.07
C PHE A 80 11.62 12.13 -2.31
N GLN A 81 10.51 11.99 -3.03
CA GLN A 81 9.64 13.11 -3.39
C GLN A 81 8.20 12.79 -3.01
N PRO A 82 7.55 13.61 -2.18
CA PRO A 82 6.12 13.43 -1.87
C PRO A 82 5.29 13.46 -3.15
N PHE A 83 4.37 12.51 -3.33
CA PHE A 83 3.44 12.51 -4.47
C PHE A 83 2.60 13.79 -4.53
N ALA A 84 2.32 14.39 -3.37
CA ALA A 84 1.63 15.66 -3.23
C ALA A 84 2.32 16.84 -3.95
N ASN A 85 3.63 16.74 -4.24
CA ASN A 85 4.37 17.81 -4.92
C ASN A 85 4.29 17.75 -6.45
N PHE A 86 3.65 16.72 -7.02
CA PHE A 86 3.49 16.57 -8.47
C PHE A 86 2.16 17.16 -8.94
N SER A 87 2.05 17.45 -10.24
CA SER A 87 0.80 17.96 -10.83
C SER A 87 -0.39 17.00 -10.74
N PHE A 88 -0.12 15.72 -10.53
CA PHE A 88 -1.09 14.66 -10.28
C PHE A 88 -1.20 14.29 -8.78
N GLY A 89 -0.64 15.10 -7.89
CA GLY A 89 -0.82 14.96 -6.46
C GLY A 89 -2.31 14.99 -6.09
N GLY A 90 -2.75 14.03 -5.28
CA GLY A 90 -4.16 13.88 -4.89
C GLY A 90 -5.01 13.01 -5.81
N LEU A 91 -4.44 12.45 -6.88
CA LEU A 91 -5.15 11.50 -7.75
C LEU A 91 -5.70 10.29 -6.97
N GLU A 92 -4.91 9.76 -6.02
CA GLU A 92 -5.33 8.66 -5.16
C GLU A 92 -6.53 9.04 -4.30
N THR A 93 -6.50 10.20 -3.64
CA THR A 93 -7.63 10.71 -2.84
C THR A 93 -8.91 10.82 -3.68
N GLN A 94 -8.80 11.32 -4.91
CA GLN A 94 -9.95 11.42 -5.81
C GLN A 94 -10.47 10.03 -6.20
N LEU A 95 -9.58 9.08 -6.49
CA LEU A 95 -9.95 7.71 -6.82
C LEU A 95 -10.69 7.03 -5.65
N ARG A 96 -10.17 7.16 -4.42
CA ARG A 96 -10.77 6.65 -3.19
C ARG A 96 -12.17 7.23 -2.96
N LYS A 97 -12.30 8.55 -3.15
CA LYS A 97 -13.60 9.24 -3.12
C LYS A 97 -14.60 8.63 -4.10
N PHE A 98 -14.24 8.52 -5.37
CA PHE A 98 -15.15 8.00 -6.39
C PHE A 98 -15.52 6.53 -6.14
N ALA A 99 -14.58 5.71 -5.66
CA ALA A 99 -14.86 4.33 -5.29
C ALA A 99 -15.88 4.24 -4.14
N MET A 100 -15.71 5.06 -3.09
CA MET A 100 -16.66 5.12 -1.98
C MET A 100 -18.05 5.58 -2.43
N GLU A 101 -18.13 6.65 -3.22
CA GLU A 101 -19.39 7.18 -3.75
C GLU A 101 -20.11 6.14 -4.63
N ALA A 102 -19.38 5.46 -5.52
CA ALA A 102 -19.95 4.39 -6.35
C ALA A 102 -20.50 3.23 -5.50
N ALA A 103 -19.77 2.81 -4.46
CA ALA A 103 -20.24 1.77 -3.54
C ALA A 103 -21.50 2.19 -2.77
N GLN A 104 -21.63 3.48 -2.40
CA GLN A 104 -22.84 4.00 -1.77
C GLN A 104 -24.05 3.95 -2.72
N VAL A 105 -23.86 4.33 -3.99
CA VAL A 105 -24.91 4.27 -5.01
C VAL A 105 -25.39 2.83 -5.24
N VAL A 106 -24.47 1.87 -5.37
CA VAL A 106 -24.81 0.45 -5.55
C VAL A 106 -25.62 -0.07 -4.36
N ARG A 107 -25.22 0.25 -3.12
CA ARG A 107 -25.95 -0.16 -1.91
C ARG A 107 -27.35 0.45 -1.84
N ALA A 108 -27.50 1.73 -2.19
CA ALA A 108 -28.80 2.38 -2.21
C ALA A 108 -29.76 1.68 -3.18
N HIS A 109 -29.29 1.36 -4.40
CA HIS A 109 -30.09 0.64 -5.39
C HIS A 109 -30.46 -0.79 -4.98
N GLN A 110 -29.58 -1.50 -4.26
CA GLN A 110 -29.91 -2.82 -3.71
C GLN A 110 -31.06 -2.71 -2.70
N ASN A 111 -30.97 -1.74 -1.78
CA ASN A 111 -32.01 -1.50 -0.78
C ASN A 111 -33.36 -1.10 -1.41
N ASP A 112 -33.36 -0.36 -2.52
CA ASP A 112 -34.58 0.00 -3.25
C ASP A 112 -35.25 -1.19 -3.95
N THR A 113 -34.49 -2.23 -4.27
CA THR A 113 -34.96 -3.42 -5.01
C THR A 113 -35.47 -4.52 -4.06
N GLU A 114 -35.11 -4.47 -2.78
CA GLU A 114 -35.54 -5.44 -1.75
C GLU A 114 -36.85 -5.05 -1.04
N ILE A 115 -37.53 -3.98 -1.48
CA ILE A 115 -38.83 -3.49 -0.95
C ILE A 115 -40.01 -3.99 -1.80
#